data_AF-A0A316AI47-F1
#
_entry.id   AF-A0A316AI47-F1
#
_cell.length_a   1.000
_cell.length_b   1.000
_cell.length_c   1.000
_cell.angle_alpha   90.00
_cell.angle_beta   90.00
_cell.angle_gamma   90.00
#
_symmetry.space_group_name_H-M   'P 1'
#
loop_
_entity.id
_entity.type
_entity.pdbx_description
1 polymer ?
#
loop_
_entity_poly.entity_id
_entity_poly.type
_entity_poly.pdbx_seq_one_letter_code
_entity_poly.pdbx_strand_id
1 'polypeptide(L)'
;MRLVHGSHPCLTHEWRRGRALVTGGFIQLSLYISGEPSQELPPFNIVVATADPGGAHLDQDPAAPASPAQCVVLLTTTAGNHREMALHAGDVDAVIDALDRPAHEEDEEEDGPRWEVREVQVVGRPPADAGGNARHPGDAAAQLALSWNDVQERLRGEQMSLAGIKELTVRTSDFPAARAQASALSRWLRQAGAAEHVYFVAVDEGNLAGAVVEMEVRATQSTFNGGEPPVLADDPVEPIPEHLRPALRAELDALVRGERPEMMEAVEEYGEDGTTLVIQPEEIWDYKDSSAVWMDSGGWWVDVPLWTVTECPSELRAELEVDPSGEVTLIQVRVP
;
A
#
# COMPACT_ATOMS: atom_id res chain seq x y z
N MET A 1 -25.25 14.71 -27.58
CA MET A 1 -25.56 13.27 -27.79
C MET A 1 -26.92 12.98 -27.16
N ARG A 2 -27.74 12.05 -27.69
CA ARG A 2 -29.15 11.83 -27.25
C ARG A 2 -29.34 10.37 -26.86
N LEU A 3 -29.45 10.08 -25.56
CA LEU A 3 -29.71 8.73 -25.01
C LEU A 3 -31.22 8.41 -25.03
N VAL A 4 -31.57 7.13 -25.18
CA VAL A 4 -32.96 6.66 -25.32
C VAL A 4 -33.24 5.48 -24.37
N HIS A 5 -33.89 5.78 -23.24
CA HIS A 5 -34.77 4.92 -22.40
C HIS A 5 -34.23 3.63 -21.73
N GLY A 6 -34.53 3.47 -20.42
CA GLY A 6 -34.49 2.22 -19.64
C GLY A 6 -35.36 2.31 -18.37
N SER A 7 -35.72 1.18 -17.75
CA SER A 7 -36.55 1.10 -16.52
C SER A 7 -35.91 0.17 -15.47
N HIS A 8 -35.86 0.60 -14.19
CA HIS A 8 -35.19 -0.12 -13.09
C HIS A 8 -36.20 -0.61 -12.02
N PRO A 9 -36.12 -1.86 -11.53
CA PRO A 9 -37.14 -2.46 -10.66
C PRO A 9 -37.15 -2.00 -9.20
N CYS A 10 -36.03 -1.49 -8.67
CA CYS A 10 -35.91 -1.09 -7.25
C CYS A 10 -36.16 0.42 -7.00
N LEU A 11 -36.36 1.20 -8.06
CA LEU A 11 -36.65 2.63 -7.98
C LEU A 11 -38.10 2.80 -8.42
N THR A 12 -38.99 3.27 -7.53
CA THR A 12 -40.42 3.46 -7.84
C THR A 12 -40.71 4.58 -8.85
N HIS A 13 -39.72 5.07 -9.59
CA HIS A 13 -39.84 6.22 -10.49
C HIS A 13 -39.25 5.94 -11.88
N GLU A 14 -40.02 6.28 -12.92
CA GLU A 14 -39.55 6.35 -14.31
C GLU A 14 -38.66 7.58 -14.50
N TRP A 15 -37.49 7.40 -15.11
CA TRP A 15 -36.60 8.52 -15.47
C TRP A 15 -36.84 8.93 -16.92
N ARG A 16 -37.02 10.24 -17.19
CA ARG A 16 -36.98 10.77 -18.56
C ARG A 16 -36.22 12.11 -18.65
N ARG A 17 -35.33 12.16 -19.65
CA ARG A 17 -34.78 13.34 -20.36
C ARG A 17 -34.27 14.50 -19.49
N GLY A 18 -32.96 14.53 -19.23
CA GLY A 18 -32.21 15.74 -18.86
C GLY A 18 -31.50 16.38 -20.05
N ARG A 19 -31.15 17.67 -19.96
CA ARG A 19 -30.18 18.32 -20.87
C ARG A 19 -28.78 18.11 -20.30
N ALA A 20 -27.88 17.52 -21.10
CA ALA A 20 -26.46 17.56 -20.82
C ALA A 20 -25.87 18.84 -21.44
N LEU A 21 -25.28 19.71 -20.62
CA LEU A 21 -24.43 20.78 -21.12
C LEU A 21 -22.98 20.29 -21.07
N VAL A 22 -22.30 20.33 -22.21
CA VAL A 22 -20.87 20.00 -22.31
C VAL A 22 -20.13 21.28 -22.63
N THR A 23 -19.38 21.80 -21.68
CA THR A 23 -18.49 22.95 -21.87
C THR A 23 -17.22 22.71 -21.07
N GLY A 24 -16.04 22.98 -21.66
CA GLY A 24 -14.75 23.06 -20.97
C GLY A 24 -14.52 22.08 -19.81
N GLY A 25 -14.55 20.76 -20.08
CA GLY A 25 -14.07 19.73 -19.14
C GLY A 25 -15.06 19.17 -18.13
N PHE A 26 -16.38 19.46 -18.26
CA PHE A 26 -17.41 18.88 -17.39
C PHE A 26 -18.69 18.49 -18.14
N ILE A 27 -19.40 17.49 -17.59
CA ILE A 27 -20.76 17.07 -17.99
C ILE A 27 -21.68 17.30 -16.79
N GLN A 28 -22.72 18.13 -16.96
CA GLN A 28 -23.77 18.31 -15.97
C GLN A 28 -25.03 17.55 -16.41
N LEU A 29 -25.52 16.61 -15.58
CA LEU A 29 -26.79 15.92 -15.78
C LEU A 29 -27.82 16.44 -14.78
N SER A 30 -28.96 16.90 -15.27
CA SER A 30 -30.09 17.34 -14.42
C SER A 30 -31.21 16.32 -14.50
N LEU A 31 -31.80 16.02 -13.34
CA LEU A 31 -32.91 15.10 -13.25
C LEU A 31 -34.26 15.81 -13.22
N TYR A 32 -35.29 15.19 -13.81
CA TYR A 32 -36.65 15.67 -13.70
C TYR A 32 -37.56 14.52 -13.23
N ILE A 33 -38.24 14.71 -12.10
CA ILE A 33 -39.20 13.76 -11.55
C ILE A 33 -40.59 14.14 -12.09
N SER A 34 -41.33 13.21 -12.69
CA SER A 34 -42.74 13.46 -13.03
C SER A 34 -43.64 12.97 -11.88
N GLY A 35 -44.19 13.93 -11.14
CA GLY A 35 -45.19 13.75 -10.08
C GLY A 35 -45.62 15.14 -9.60
N GLU A 36 -46.82 15.27 -9.03
CA GLU A 36 -47.35 16.56 -8.57
C GLU A 36 -46.33 17.34 -7.72
N PRO A 37 -46.33 18.69 -7.80
CA PRO A 37 -45.30 19.52 -7.20
C PRO A 37 -45.41 19.50 -5.66
N SER A 38 -44.82 18.50 -5.02
CA SER A 38 -44.57 18.50 -3.59
C SER A 38 -43.08 18.35 -3.33
N GLN A 39 -42.50 19.46 -2.88
CA GLN A 39 -41.13 19.64 -2.41
C GLN A 39 -40.04 19.54 -3.49
N GLU A 40 -39.47 20.70 -3.79
CA GLU A 40 -38.20 20.84 -4.52
C GLU A 40 -37.11 20.03 -3.80
N LEU A 41 -36.76 18.87 -4.34
CA LEU A 41 -35.48 18.24 -4.00
C LEU A 41 -34.36 19.06 -4.67
N PRO A 42 -33.26 19.35 -3.96
CA PRO A 42 -32.15 20.09 -4.54
C PRO A 42 -31.58 19.29 -5.72
N PRO A 43 -31.15 19.95 -6.81
CA PRO A 43 -30.46 19.27 -7.89
C PRO A 43 -29.20 18.59 -7.33
N PHE A 44 -29.03 17.30 -7.59
CA PHE A 44 -27.73 16.67 -7.35
C PHE A 44 -26.81 17.00 -8.53
N ASN A 45 -25.61 17.48 -8.22
CA ASN A 45 -24.60 17.79 -9.22
C ASN A 45 -23.66 16.60 -9.33
N ILE A 46 -23.63 15.93 -10.47
CA ILE A 46 -22.51 15.06 -10.81
C ILE A 46 -21.45 15.97 -11.43
N VAL A 47 -20.29 16.07 -10.78
CA VAL A 47 -19.12 16.77 -11.32
C VAL A 47 -18.21 15.72 -11.94
N VAL A 48 -18.17 15.66 -13.27
CA VAL A 48 -17.18 14.88 -14.01
C VAL A 48 -16.03 15.82 -14.34
N ALA A 49 -14.86 15.62 -13.75
CA ALA A 49 -13.63 16.31 -14.15
C ALA A 49 -12.87 15.41 -15.14
N THR A 50 -12.63 15.89 -16.35
CA THR A 50 -11.69 15.23 -17.27
C THR A 50 -10.33 15.92 -17.15
N ALA A 51 -9.29 15.19 -16.77
CA ALA A 51 -7.92 15.66 -16.99
C ALA A 51 -7.64 15.62 -18.50
N ASP A 52 -7.32 16.76 -19.11
CA ASP A 52 -6.82 16.80 -20.48
C ASP A 52 -5.40 16.20 -20.49
N PRO A 53 -5.14 15.06 -21.15
CA PRO A 53 -3.80 14.50 -21.19
C PRO A 53 -2.85 15.27 -22.14
N GLY A 54 -3.32 16.32 -22.83
CA GLY A 54 -2.60 17.01 -23.90
C GLY A 54 -1.90 18.32 -23.52
N GLY A 55 -1.12 18.36 -22.44
CA GLY A 55 -0.26 19.52 -22.10
C GLY A 55 1.14 19.51 -22.73
N ALA A 56 1.56 18.41 -23.36
CA ALA A 56 2.86 18.29 -24.01
C ALA A 56 2.69 17.97 -25.49
N HIS A 57 3.10 18.90 -26.36
CA HIS A 57 3.31 18.65 -27.78
C HIS A 57 4.44 17.62 -27.93
N LEU A 58 4.09 16.35 -28.03
CA LEU A 58 4.95 15.32 -28.61
C LEU A 58 4.54 15.17 -30.08
N ASP A 59 5.52 15.27 -30.98
CA ASP A 59 5.37 15.01 -32.42
C ASP A 59 4.77 13.61 -32.62
N GLN A 60 3.48 13.55 -32.94
CA GLN A 60 2.81 12.31 -33.32
C GLN A 60 2.77 12.20 -34.86
N ASP A 61 3.09 11.02 -35.35
CA ASP A 61 3.00 10.64 -36.76
C ASP A 61 1.54 10.78 -37.25
N PRO A 62 1.25 11.64 -38.25
CA PRO A 62 -0.12 11.90 -38.73
C PRO A 62 -0.78 10.68 -39.39
N ALA A 63 -0.07 9.57 -39.58
CA ALA A 63 -0.59 8.35 -40.20
C ALA A 63 -1.02 7.25 -39.18
N ALA A 64 -0.77 7.40 -37.88
CA ALA A 64 -1.18 6.41 -36.89
C ALA A 64 -2.69 6.54 -36.53
N PRO A 65 -3.46 5.44 -36.47
CA PRO A 65 -4.84 5.50 -35.97
C PRO A 65 -4.81 5.92 -34.49
N ALA A 66 -5.54 6.99 -34.14
CA ALA A 66 -5.65 7.45 -32.76
C ALA A 66 -6.27 6.35 -31.90
N SER A 67 -5.50 5.80 -30.94
CA SER A 67 -6.09 4.96 -29.89
C SER A 67 -7.06 5.81 -29.08
N PRO A 68 -8.26 5.29 -28.72
CA PRO A 68 -9.21 6.05 -27.93
C PRO A 68 -8.57 6.37 -26.58
N ALA A 69 -8.31 7.65 -26.32
CA ALA A 69 -7.73 8.12 -25.08
C ALA A 69 -8.56 7.61 -23.90
N GLN A 70 -7.92 6.91 -22.97
CA GLN A 70 -8.52 6.62 -21.68
C GLN A 70 -8.56 7.91 -20.87
N CYS A 71 -9.72 8.17 -20.24
CA CYS A 71 -9.90 9.27 -19.31
C CYS A 71 -10.22 8.68 -17.93
N VAL A 72 -9.62 9.24 -16.88
CA VAL A 72 -9.98 8.91 -15.50
C VAL A 72 -11.11 9.84 -15.08
N VAL A 73 -12.22 9.26 -14.63
CA VAL A 73 -13.40 9.97 -14.15
C VAL A 73 -13.52 9.74 -12.65
N LEU A 74 -13.51 10.83 -11.88
CA LEU A 74 -13.84 10.81 -10.46
C LEU A 74 -15.35 11.01 -10.29
N LEU A 75 -16.04 9.98 -9.81
CA LEU A 75 -17.46 10.01 -9.47
C LEU A 75 -17.59 10.35 -7.98
N THR A 76 -18.38 11.37 -7.66
CA THR A 76 -18.73 11.69 -6.27
C THR A 76 -20.21 11.47 -6.06
N THR A 77 -20.57 10.60 -5.13
CA THR A 77 -21.97 10.34 -4.76
C THR A 77 -22.48 11.41 -3.79
N THR A 78 -23.79 11.54 -3.64
CA THR A 78 -24.42 12.46 -2.68
C THR A 78 -24.12 12.13 -1.21
N ALA A 79 -23.67 10.90 -0.93
CA ALA A 79 -23.18 10.48 0.38
C ALA A 79 -21.73 10.92 0.66
N GLY A 80 -21.06 11.56 -0.29
CA GLY A 80 -19.66 11.97 -0.17
C GLY A 80 -18.65 10.90 -0.59
N ASN A 81 -19.10 9.73 -1.05
CA ASN A 81 -18.20 8.67 -1.52
C ASN A 81 -17.59 9.04 -2.87
N HIS A 82 -16.30 8.76 -3.03
CA HIS A 82 -15.54 9.02 -4.25
C HIS A 82 -15.17 7.70 -4.93
N ARG A 83 -15.26 7.64 -6.26
CA ARG A 83 -14.84 6.48 -7.06
C ARG A 83 -14.11 6.95 -8.30
N GLU A 84 -12.86 6.54 -8.47
CA GLU A 84 -12.12 6.76 -9.71
C GLU A 84 -12.38 5.62 -10.69
N MET A 85 -12.61 5.95 -11.96
CA MET A 85 -12.84 4.98 -13.02
C MET A 85 -12.09 5.38 -14.27
N ALA A 86 -11.22 4.50 -14.77
CA ALA A 86 -10.62 4.65 -16.09
C ALA A 86 -11.64 4.20 -17.15
N LEU A 87 -11.98 5.11 -18.07
CA LEU A 87 -12.99 4.90 -19.10
C LEU A 87 -12.44 5.29 -20.46
N HIS A 88 -12.77 4.53 -21.50
CA HIS A 88 -12.47 4.94 -22.87
C HIS A 88 -13.35 6.11 -23.28
N ALA A 89 -12.75 7.13 -23.91
CA ALA A 89 -13.48 8.29 -24.40
C ALA A 89 -14.63 7.85 -25.35
N GLY A 90 -15.87 8.14 -24.93
CA GLY A 90 -17.09 7.84 -25.70
C GLY A 90 -17.91 6.66 -25.20
N ASP A 91 -17.43 5.89 -24.21
CA ASP A 91 -18.16 4.74 -23.66
C ASP A 91 -19.12 5.17 -22.54
N VAL A 92 -20.25 5.74 -22.95
CA VAL A 92 -21.29 6.23 -22.04
C VAL A 92 -22.05 5.08 -21.38
N ASP A 93 -22.13 3.93 -22.03
CA ASP A 93 -22.84 2.76 -21.49
C ASP A 93 -22.06 2.14 -20.34
N ALA A 94 -20.72 2.10 -20.41
CA ALA A 94 -19.87 1.70 -19.27
C ALA A 94 -20.02 2.62 -18.04
N VAL A 95 -20.26 3.92 -18.24
CA VAL A 95 -20.56 4.87 -17.14
C VAL A 95 -21.91 4.54 -16.50
N ILE A 96 -22.92 4.24 -17.32
CA ILE A 96 -24.27 3.92 -16.84
C ILE A 96 -24.26 2.59 -16.10
N ASP A 97 -23.62 1.55 -16.65
CA ASP A 97 -23.49 0.24 -15.99
C ASP A 97 -22.74 0.34 -14.65
N ALA A 98 -21.75 1.23 -14.54
CA ALA A 98 -21.04 1.48 -13.30
C ALA A 98 -21.88 2.21 -12.24
N LEU A 99 -22.81 3.06 -12.66
CA LEU A 99 -23.75 3.77 -11.80
C LEU A 99 -24.95 2.90 -11.41
N ASP A 100 -25.34 1.95 -12.26
CA ASP A 100 -26.43 0.99 -12.01
C ASP A 100 -26.01 -0.19 -11.11
N ARG A 101 -24.71 -0.33 -10.81
CA ARG A 101 -24.29 -1.23 -9.72
C ARG A 101 -24.78 -0.66 -8.39
N PRO A 102 -25.64 -1.38 -7.63
CA PRO A 102 -26.12 -0.91 -6.34
C PRO A 102 -24.93 -0.60 -5.42
N ALA A 103 -24.99 0.52 -4.72
CA ALA A 103 -23.86 1.03 -3.95
C ALA A 103 -23.38 0.07 -2.84
N HIS A 104 -24.19 -0.89 -2.43
CA HIS A 104 -23.83 -1.97 -1.53
C HIS A 104 -24.85 -3.11 -1.71
N GLU A 105 -24.47 -4.20 -2.38
CA GLU A 105 -24.60 -5.48 -1.65
C GLU A 105 -23.50 -5.34 -0.60
N GLU A 106 -23.89 -5.06 0.64
CA GLU A 106 -23.02 -5.31 1.77
C GLU A 106 -22.70 -6.79 1.63
N ASP A 107 -21.53 -7.12 1.07
CA ASP A 107 -20.89 -8.39 1.31
C ASP A 107 -21.07 -8.60 2.82
N GLU A 108 -21.85 -9.63 3.18
CA GLU A 108 -21.95 -10.08 4.56
C GLU A 108 -20.53 -10.00 5.09
N GLU A 109 -20.27 -9.19 6.13
CA GLU A 109 -18.93 -9.02 6.71
C GLU A 109 -18.36 -10.42 6.90
N GLU A 110 -17.58 -10.89 5.91
CA GLU A 110 -16.80 -12.08 6.07
C GLU A 110 -15.95 -11.74 7.28
N ASP A 111 -16.03 -12.58 8.31
CA ASP A 111 -15.19 -12.53 9.51
C ASP A 111 -13.73 -12.82 9.10
N GLY A 112 -13.22 -12.05 8.14
CA GLY A 112 -11.87 -12.06 7.66
C GLY A 112 -10.92 -11.50 8.73
N PRO A 113 -9.62 -11.72 8.53
CA PRO A 113 -8.61 -11.36 9.51
C PRO A 113 -8.70 -9.87 9.85
N ARG A 114 -9.07 -9.55 11.10
CA ARG A 114 -9.17 -8.16 11.56
C ARG A 114 -7.77 -7.68 11.92
N TRP A 115 -7.10 -7.08 10.95
CA TRP A 115 -5.86 -6.34 11.18
C TRP A 115 -6.19 -4.98 11.75
N GLU A 116 -5.61 -4.66 12.91
CA GLU A 116 -5.51 -3.28 13.35
C GLU A 116 -4.23 -2.70 12.77
N VAL A 117 -4.40 -1.79 11.81
CA VAL A 117 -3.29 -0.99 11.30
C VAL A 117 -3.19 0.26 12.14
N ARG A 118 -2.09 0.39 12.87
CA ARG A 118 -1.75 1.60 13.61
C ARG A 118 -0.73 2.39 12.80
N GLU A 119 -1.05 3.65 12.53
CA GLU A 119 -0.13 4.60 11.90
C GLU A 119 0.35 5.62 12.93
N VAL A 120 1.64 5.94 12.87
CA VAL A 120 2.27 6.95 13.72
C VAL A 120 3.14 7.85 12.86
N GLN A 121 3.02 9.15 13.11
CA GLN A 121 3.88 10.17 12.54
C GLN A 121 4.79 10.74 13.63
N VAL A 122 6.09 10.70 13.41
CA VAL A 122 7.08 11.28 14.34
C VAL A 122 7.93 12.33 13.63
N VAL A 123 8.33 13.33 14.40
CA VAL A 123 9.28 14.36 13.96
C VAL A 123 10.53 14.26 14.81
N GLY A 124 11.64 13.88 14.18
CA GLY A 124 12.96 13.86 14.77
C GLY A 124 13.68 15.19 14.59
N ARG A 125 14.21 15.72 15.69
CA ARG A 125 14.95 16.99 15.71
C ARG A 125 16.34 16.79 16.28
N PRO A 126 17.35 17.55 15.81
CA PRO A 126 18.62 17.57 16.51
C PRO A 126 18.38 18.15 17.91
N PRO A 127 18.94 17.54 18.97
CA PRO A 127 18.78 18.02 20.33
C PRO A 127 19.34 19.43 20.46
N ALA A 128 18.69 20.24 21.27
CA ALA A 128 19.16 21.56 21.62
C ALA A 128 20.32 21.49 22.64
N ASP A 129 21.24 22.44 22.56
CA ASP A 129 22.26 22.68 23.59
C ASP A 129 21.66 23.41 24.81
N ALA A 130 22.51 23.71 25.80
CA ALA A 130 22.08 24.41 27.02
C ALA A 130 21.54 25.83 26.76
N GLY A 131 21.83 26.41 25.59
CA GLY A 131 21.31 27.71 25.15
C GLY A 131 20.03 27.62 24.32
N GLY A 132 19.49 26.40 24.09
CA GLY A 132 18.31 26.19 23.26
C GLY A 132 18.59 26.15 21.75
N ASN A 133 19.86 26.18 21.33
CA ASN A 133 20.22 26.11 19.90
C ASN A 133 20.41 24.66 19.47
N ALA A 134 20.06 24.32 18.24
CA ALA A 134 20.37 23.00 17.69
C ALA A 134 21.87 22.69 17.78
N ARG A 135 22.22 21.49 18.27
CA ARG A 135 23.62 21.05 18.31
C ARG A 135 24.19 20.97 16.89
N HIS A 136 25.50 21.23 16.75
CA HIS A 136 26.23 21.24 15.48
C HIS A 136 25.63 22.23 14.45
N PRO A 137 25.58 23.54 14.76
CA PRO A 137 24.97 24.53 13.88
C PRO A 137 25.65 24.54 12.50
N GLY A 138 24.84 24.49 11.44
CA GLY A 138 25.33 24.48 10.05
C GLY A 138 25.83 23.12 9.54
N ASP A 139 25.96 22.11 10.39
CA ASP A 139 26.41 20.77 10.00
C ASP A 139 25.21 19.85 9.78
N ALA A 140 24.69 19.87 8.55
CA ALA A 140 23.53 19.06 8.16
C ALA A 140 23.75 17.56 8.37
N ALA A 141 24.98 17.06 8.21
CA ALA A 141 25.27 15.64 8.37
C ALA A 141 25.20 15.23 9.85
N ALA A 142 25.82 16.00 10.74
CA ALA A 142 25.74 15.75 12.18
C ALA A 142 24.31 15.89 12.71
N GLN A 143 23.56 16.90 12.24
CA GLN A 143 22.18 17.10 12.65
C GLN A 143 21.22 16.03 12.11
N LEU A 144 21.45 15.51 10.90
CA LEU A 144 20.69 14.37 10.36
C LEU A 144 20.88 13.12 11.21
N ALA A 145 22.13 12.79 11.57
CA ALA A 145 22.42 11.64 12.42
C ALA A 145 21.75 11.77 13.81
N LEU A 146 21.76 12.98 14.39
CA LEU A 146 21.06 13.22 15.66
C LEU A 146 19.54 13.17 15.52
N SER A 147 18.98 13.69 14.43
CA SER A 147 17.54 13.63 14.15
C SER A 147 17.07 12.20 13.94
N TRP A 148 17.88 11.36 13.28
CA TRP A 148 17.61 9.94 13.13
C TRP A 148 17.56 9.23 14.49
N ASN A 149 18.52 9.50 15.40
CA ASN A 149 18.46 8.94 16.75
C ASN A 149 17.19 9.36 17.51
N ASP A 150 16.76 10.62 17.39
CA ASP A 150 15.51 11.10 17.98
C ASP A 150 14.28 10.41 17.37
N VAL A 151 14.24 10.19 16.04
CA VAL A 151 13.21 9.35 15.39
C VAL A 151 13.19 7.95 16.01
N GLN A 152 14.35 7.31 16.16
CA GLN A 152 14.44 5.96 16.73
C GLN A 152 13.92 5.89 18.17
N GLU A 153 14.25 6.89 18.99
CA GLU A 153 13.76 6.99 20.36
C GLU A 153 12.25 7.22 20.41
N ARG A 154 11.71 8.10 19.57
CA ARG A 154 10.28 8.40 19.50
C ARG A 154 9.46 7.21 19.02
N LEU A 155 9.88 6.55 17.93
CA LEU A 155 9.20 5.33 17.45
C LEU A 155 9.22 4.23 18.51
N ARG A 156 10.35 4.05 19.21
CA ARG A 156 10.43 3.11 20.34
C ARG A 156 9.47 3.49 21.47
N GLY A 157 9.35 4.78 21.80
CA GLY A 157 8.37 5.28 22.78
C GLY A 157 6.93 4.99 22.37
N GLU A 158 6.65 5.02 21.07
CA GLU A 158 5.37 4.66 20.47
C GLU A 158 5.18 3.14 20.28
N GLN A 159 6.16 2.33 20.70
CA GLN A 159 6.20 0.87 20.50
C GLN A 159 6.18 0.45 19.01
N MET A 160 6.63 1.34 18.12
CA MET A 160 6.75 1.11 16.68
C MET A 160 8.15 0.60 16.31
N SER A 161 8.21 -0.37 15.40
CA SER A 161 9.46 -0.85 14.81
C SER A 161 9.95 0.11 13.72
N LEU A 162 11.27 0.22 13.55
CA LEU A 162 11.86 0.97 12.43
C LEU A 162 11.54 0.34 11.08
N ALA A 163 11.33 -0.98 11.02
CA ALA A 163 10.89 -1.67 9.80
C ALA A 163 9.49 -1.21 9.35
N GLY A 164 8.70 -0.63 10.26
CA GLY A 164 7.38 -0.08 9.95
C GLY A 164 7.42 1.26 9.19
N ILE A 165 8.60 1.88 9.02
CA ILE A 165 8.75 3.15 8.31
C ILE A 165 8.38 2.94 6.83
N LYS A 166 7.38 3.70 6.38
CA LYS A 166 6.90 3.72 4.99
C LYS A 166 7.41 4.91 4.21
N GLU A 167 7.67 6.01 4.92
CA GLU A 167 8.10 7.27 4.32
C GLU A 167 8.98 8.06 5.29
N LEU A 168 10.03 8.67 4.74
CA LEU A 168 10.92 9.60 5.43
C LEU A 168 11.05 10.88 4.62
N THR A 169 10.67 12.01 5.22
CA THR A 169 10.84 13.35 4.66
C THR A 169 11.91 14.11 5.44
N VAL A 170 12.94 14.60 4.75
CA VAL A 170 13.94 15.53 5.29
C VAL A 170 13.57 16.96 4.91
N ARG A 171 13.21 17.77 5.91
CA ARG A 171 13.03 19.22 5.75
C ARG A 171 14.36 19.89 6.02
N THR A 172 14.85 20.73 5.10
CA THR A 172 16.20 21.30 5.19
C THR A 172 16.28 22.74 4.68
N SER A 173 17.06 23.58 5.35
CA SER A 173 17.43 24.90 4.82
C SER A 173 18.74 24.89 4.01
N ASP A 174 19.52 23.81 4.10
CA ASP A 174 20.70 23.55 3.27
C ASP A 174 20.47 22.27 2.45
N PHE A 175 19.74 22.43 1.34
CA PHE A 175 19.37 21.30 0.49
C PHE A 175 20.59 20.56 -0.09
N PRO A 176 21.63 21.22 -0.64
CA PRO A 176 22.81 20.52 -1.14
C PRO A 176 23.51 19.68 -0.06
N ALA A 177 23.72 20.22 1.15
CA ALA A 177 24.39 19.49 2.22
C ALA A 177 23.56 18.30 2.72
N ALA A 178 22.25 18.46 2.87
CA ALA A 178 21.35 17.36 3.25
C ALA A 178 21.27 16.29 2.16
N ARG A 179 21.13 16.68 0.88
CA ARG A 179 21.03 15.75 -0.25
C ARG A 179 22.30 14.91 -0.43
N ALA A 180 23.47 15.46 -0.09
CA ALA A 180 24.73 14.72 -0.07
C ALA A 180 24.72 13.52 0.91
N GLN A 181 23.79 13.49 1.87
CA GLN A 181 23.60 12.40 2.84
C GLN A 181 22.57 11.35 2.41
N ALA A 182 21.97 11.45 1.22
CA ALA A 182 20.93 10.52 0.77
C ALA A 182 21.35 9.05 0.86
N SER A 183 22.58 8.69 0.44
CA SER A 183 23.07 7.31 0.53
C SER A 183 23.28 6.82 1.97
N ALA A 184 23.54 7.73 2.92
CA ALA A 184 23.62 7.36 4.33
C ALA A 184 22.22 7.04 4.88
N LEU A 185 21.22 7.87 4.54
CA LEU A 185 19.81 7.65 4.92
C LEU A 185 19.25 6.34 4.34
N SER A 186 19.45 6.08 3.05
CA SER A 186 19.07 4.81 2.43
C SER A 186 19.70 3.61 3.14
N ARG A 187 20.98 3.71 3.50
CA ARG A 187 21.66 2.64 4.27
C ARG A 187 21.03 2.44 5.64
N TRP A 188 20.68 3.50 6.35
CA TRP A 188 20.04 3.39 7.67
C TRP A 188 18.65 2.78 7.57
N LEU A 189 17.85 3.14 6.57
CA LEU A 189 16.55 2.54 6.30
C LEU A 189 16.68 1.05 5.98
N ARG A 190 17.61 0.67 5.10
CA ARG A 190 17.88 -0.73 4.78
C ARG A 190 18.31 -1.55 6.00
N GLN A 191 19.21 -1.01 6.82
CA GLN A 191 19.65 -1.65 8.07
C GLN A 191 18.50 -1.79 9.08
N ALA A 192 17.48 -0.94 8.98
CA ALA A 192 16.27 -1.01 9.78
C ALA A 192 15.19 -1.92 9.19
N GLY A 193 15.38 -2.49 7.98
CA GLY A 193 14.36 -3.25 7.27
C GLY A 193 13.18 -2.38 6.77
N ALA A 194 13.40 -1.08 6.60
CA ALA A 194 12.39 -0.11 6.17
C ALA A 194 12.39 0.12 4.65
N ALA A 195 11.27 0.62 4.13
CA ALA A 195 11.20 1.07 2.74
C ALA A 195 12.14 2.27 2.49
N GLU A 196 12.85 2.27 1.35
CA GLU A 196 13.81 3.32 1.01
C GLU A 196 13.16 4.58 0.38
N HIS A 197 12.03 5.01 0.91
CA HIS A 197 11.30 6.19 0.43
C HIS A 197 11.78 7.46 1.15
N VAL A 198 12.74 8.16 0.54
CA VAL A 198 13.35 9.38 1.10
C VAL A 198 13.04 10.60 0.23
N TYR A 199 12.34 11.57 0.83
CA TYR A 199 12.04 12.86 0.22
C TYR A 199 12.85 13.97 0.86
N PHE A 200 13.25 14.98 0.07
CA PHE A 200 13.92 16.18 0.58
C PHE A 200 13.08 17.41 0.22
N VAL A 201 12.79 18.23 1.23
CA VAL A 201 11.99 19.45 1.08
C VAL A 201 12.82 20.63 1.56
N ALA A 202 13.12 21.55 0.63
CA ALA A 202 13.79 22.80 0.97
C ALA A 202 12.82 23.73 1.71
N VAL A 203 13.27 24.31 2.83
CA VAL A 203 12.50 25.26 3.65
C VAL A 203 13.36 26.46 4.05
N ASP A 204 12.74 27.59 4.34
CA ASP A 204 13.47 28.75 4.87
C ASP A 204 14.06 28.47 6.26
N GLU A 205 15.27 28.98 6.55
CA GLU A 205 16.01 28.78 7.81
C GLU A 205 15.19 29.07 9.07
N GLY A 206 14.30 30.07 9.00
CA GLY A 206 13.44 30.46 10.13
C GLY A 206 12.44 29.38 10.57
N ASN A 207 12.18 28.38 9.74
CA ASN A 207 11.19 27.33 10.03
C ASN A 207 11.75 26.16 10.85
N LEU A 208 13.08 26.10 11.06
CA LEU A 208 13.75 24.95 11.70
C LEU A 208 14.30 25.26 13.10
N ALA A 209 13.86 26.35 13.74
CA ALA A 209 14.25 26.72 15.10
C ALA A 209 15.78 26.68 15.37
N GLY A 210 16.58 27.10 14.38
CA GLY A 210 18.04 27.11 14.44
C GLY A 210 18.73 25.81 14.02
N ALA A 211 17.99 24.75 13.70
CA ALA A 211 18.50 23.60 12.97
C ALA A 211 18.59 23.90 11.47
N VAL A 212 19.43 23.15 10.75
CA VAL A 212 19.46 23.15 9.29
C VAL A 212 18.68 21.98 8.68
N VAL A 213 18.32 20.98 9.50
CA VAL A 213 17.54 19.81 9.10
C VAL A 213 16.54 19.38 10.19
N GLU A 214 15.41 18.83 9.76
CA GLU A 214 14.42 18.12 10.57
C GLU A 214 13.97 16.88 9.78
N MET A 215 13.67 15.78 10.48
CA MET A 215 13.20 14.54 9.86
C MET A 215 11.77 14.24 10.28
N GLU A 216 10.90 14.02 9.32
CA GLU A 216 9.53 13.58 9.52
C GLU A 216 9.40 12.15 8.99
N VAL A 217 8.82 11.27 9.79
CA VAL A 217 8.71 9.84 9.47
C VAL A 217 7.28 9.40 9.70
N ARG A 218 6.74 8.67 8.71
CA ARG A 218 5.50 7.92 8.83
C ARG A 218 5.81 6.45 8.95
N ALA A 219 5.32 5.84 10.02
CA ALA A 219 5.46 4.42 10.29
C ALA A 219 4.09 3.78 10.46
N THR A 220 3.97 2.54 10.00
CA THR A 220 2.78 1.72 10.14
C THR A 220 3.16 0.40 10.80
N GLN A 221 2.29 -0.08 11.67
CA GLN A 221 2.38 -1.42 12.24
C GLN A 221 1.01 -2.05 12.13
N SER A 222 0.98 -3.23 11.53
CA SER A 222 -0.22 -4.06 11.47
C SER A 222 -0.12 -5.08 12.60
N THR A 223 -1.12 -5.08 13.47
CA THR A 223 -1.28 -6.08 14.53
C THR A 223 -2.51 -6.92 14.20
N PHE A 224 -2.35 -8.24 14.25
CA PHE A 224 -3.45 -9.16 14.09
C PHE A 224 -4.26 -9.20 15.39
N ASN A 225 -5.53 -8.83 15.33
CA ASN A 225 -6.41 -8.73 16.51
C ASN A 225 -7.42 -9.89 16.63
N GLY A 226 -7.32 -10.89 15.75
CA GLY A 226 -8.21 -12.05 15.71
C GLY A 226 -9.25 -11.99 14.59
N GLY A 227 -9.91 -13.13 14.40
CA GLY A 227 -10.75 -13.49 13.25
C GLY A 227 -10.50 -14.97 12.96
N GLU A 228 -11.54 -15.76 12.75
CA GLU A 228 -11.38 -17.18 12.47
C GLU A 228 -10.78 -17.29 11.06
N PRO A 229 -9.65 -18.00 10.85
CA PRO A 229 -9.12 -18.23 9.51
C PRO A 229 -10.23 -18.83 8.65
N PRO A 230 -10.35 -18.49 7.35
CA PRO A 230 -11.41 -19.04 6.52
C PRO A 230 -11.38 -20.57 6.60
N VAL A 231 -12.46 -21.17 7.09
CA VAL A 231 -12.62 -22.63 7.11
C VAL A 231 -12.79 -23.08 5.67
N LEU A 232 -11.71 -23.62 5.09
CA LEU A 232 -11.71 -24.15 3.73
C LEU A 232 -11.50 -25.66 3.77
N ALA A 233 -12.60 -26.37 3.51
CA ALA A 233 -12.77 -27.78 3.09
C ALA A 233 -11.76 -28.84 3.58
N ASP A 234 -12.17 -29.57 4.62
CA ASP A 234 -12.20 -31.04 4.81
C ASP A 234 -11.02 -31.99 4.48
N ASP A 235 -9.81 -31.52 4.13
CA ASP A 235 -8.62 -32.38 4.24
C ASP A 235 -7.81 -32.01 5.48
N PRO A 236 -7.53 -32.96 6.41
CA PRO A 236 -6.69 -32.69 7.56
C PRO A 236 -5.25 -32.49 7.09
N VAL A 237 -4.88 -31.23 6.89
CA VAL A 237 -3.48 -30.83 6.72
C VAL A 237 -2.81 -31.01 8.08
N GLU A 238 -1.86 -31.94 8.18
CA GLU A 238 -1.06 -32.06 9.39
C GLU A 238 -0.20 -30.78 9.53
N PRO A 239 -0.31 -30.06 10.65
CA PRO A 239 0.45 -28.85 10.85
C PRO A 239 1.95 -29.15 10.88
N ILE A 240 2.78 -28.14 10.60
CA ILE A 240 4.23 -28.27 10.70
C ILE A 240 4.60 -28.74 12.12
N PRO A 241 5.31 -29.87 12.27
CA PRO A 241 5.64 -30.42 13.57
C PRO A 241 6.33 -29.40 14.48
N GLU A 242 5.85 -29.26 15.72
CA GLU A 242 6.33 -28.23 16.67
C GLU A 242 7.85 -28.25 16.88
N HIS A 243 8.45 -29.44 16.85
CA HIS A 243 9.89 -29.61 17.05
C HIS A 243 10.75 -29.04 15.91
N LEU A 244 10.17 -28.81 14.72
CA LEU A 244 10.85 -28.21 13.57
C LEU A 244 10.74 -26.68 13.56
N ARG A 245 9.64 -26.14 14.09
CA ARG A 245 9.27 -24.71 13.99
C ARG A 245 10.40 -23.75 14.41
N PRO A 246 11.15 -23.96 15.50
CA PRO A 246 12.20 -23.02 15.90
C PRO A 246 13.35 -22.91 14.88
N ALA A 247 13.73 -24.03 14.25
CA ALA A 247 14.82 -24.04 13.28
C ALA A 247 14.37 -23.48 11.92
N LEU A 248 13.15 -23.83 11.49
CA LEU A 248 12.52 -23.22 10.31
C LEU A 248 12.34 -21.71 10.49
N ARG A 249 11.90 -21.26 11.67
CA ARG A 249 11.78 -19.84 12.04
C ARG A 249 13.09 -19.10 11.83
N ALA A 250 14.20 -19.66 12.31
CA ALA A 250 15.50 -19.03 12.22
C ALA A 250 15.92 -18.78 10.76
N GLU A 251 15.66 -19.74 9.87
CA GLU A 251 15.95 -19.58 8.43
C GLU A 251 15.03 -18.58 7.75
N LEU A 252 13.73 -18.60 8.05
CA LEU A 252 12.78 -17.61 7.52
C LEU A 252 13.12 -16.19 8.02
N ASP A 253 13.48 -16.02 9.29
CA ASP A 253 13.88 -14.72 9.84
C ASP A 253 15.24 -14.25 9.26
N ALA A 254 16.14 -15.17 8.89
CA ALA A 254 17.35 -14.84 8.14
C ALA A 254 17.04 -14.35 6.73
N LEU A 255 16.09 -15.01 6.04
CA LEU A 255 15.59 -14.57 4.74
C LEU A 255 14.97 -13.16 4.81
N VAL A 256 14.09 -12.89 5.79
CA VAL A 256 13.49 -11.55 5.98
C VAL A 256 14.54 -10.46 6.22
N ARG A 257 15.64 -10.79 6.92
CA ARG A 257 16.76 -9.87 7.16
C ARG A 257 17.67 -9.69 5.93
N GLY A 258 17.41 -10.38 4.83
CA GLY A 258 18.24 -10.33 3.62
C GLY A 258 19.58 -11.05 3.78
N GLU A 259 19.69 -12.01 4.72
CA GLU A 259 20.92 -12.80 4.95
C GLU A 259 21.07 -13.98 3.98
N ARG A 260 20.12 -14.13 3.05
CA ARG A 260 20.09 -15.11 1.97
C ARG A 260 19.86 -14.38 0.63
N PRO A 261 20.77 -13.50 0.19
CA PRO A 261 20.56 -12.67 -1.00
C PRO A 261 20.31 -13.50 -2.26
N GLU A 262 20.90 -14.69 -2.36
CA GLU A 262 20.66 -15.66 -3.44
C GLU A 262 19.22 -16.19 -3.50
N MET A 263 18.45 -16.06 -2.42
CA MET A 263 17.05 -16.50 -2.32
C MET A 263 16.06 -15.34 -2.48
N MET A 264 16.53 -14.11 -2.70
CA MET A 264 15.68 -12.91 -2.81
C MET A 264 15.18 -12.64 -4.23
N GLU A 265 15.72 -13.29 -5.26
CA GLU A 265 15.36 -13.05 -6.66
C GLU A 265 13.84 -13.15 -6.88
N ALA A 266 13.21 -14.24 -6.42
CA ALA A 266 11.76 -14.41 -6.53
C ALA A 266 10.96 -13.35 -5.76
N VAL A 267 11.51 -12.79 -4.69
CA VAL A 267 10.88 -11.72 -3.89
C VAL A 267 10.99 -10.38 -4.63
N GLU A 268 12.15 -10.11 -5.22
CA GLU A 268 12.43 -8.90 -6.00
C GLU A 268 11.65 -8.86 -7.32
N GLU A 269 11.36 -10.03 -7.91
CA GLU A 269 10.57 -10.17 -9.14
C GLU A 269 9.07 -10.41 -8.86
N TYR A 270 8.64 -10.43 -7.59
CA TYR A 270 7.25 -10.68 -7.24
C TYR A 270 6.35 -9.48 -7.54
N GLY A 271 5.54 -9.59 -8.60
CA GLY A 271 4.72 -8.48 -9.08
C GLY A 271 5.50 -7.50 -9.96
N GLU A 272 4.94 -6.32 -10.26
CA GLU A 272 5.59 -5.35 -11.16
C GLU A 272 6.80 -4.65 -10.53
N ASP A 273 6.76 -4.42 -9.21
CA ASP A 273 7.77 -3.65 -8.46
C ASP A 273 8.54 -4.49 -7.41
N GLY A 274 8.32 -5.80 -7.38
CA GLY A 274 8.79 -6.67 -6.31
C GLY A 274 7.96 -6.56 -5.03
N THR A 275 8.36 -7.29 -3.99
CA THR A 275 7.70 -7.23 -2.68
C THR A 275 8.68 -7.21 -1.52
N THR A 276 8.15 -7.09 -0.30
CA THR A 276 8.94 -7.13 0.94
C THR A 276 8.34 -8.18 1.86
N LEU A 277 9.17 -9.14 2.27
CA LEU A 277 8.78 -10.13 3.25
C LEU A 277 8.60 -9.50 4.63
N VAL A 278 7.60 -9.96 5.36
CA VAL A 278 7.45 -9.64 6.79
C VAL A 278 8.01 -10.77 7.65
N ILE A 279 8.21 -10.54 8.95
CA ILE A 279 8.43 -11.64 9.89
C ILE A 279 7.21 -12.56 9.79
N GLN A 280 7.45 -13.82 9.42
CA GLN A 280 6.36 -14.75 9.14
C GLN A 280 5.62 -15.06 10.46
N PRO A 281 4.29 -14.95 10.49
CA PRO A 281 3.50 -15.05 11.71
C PRO A 281 3.42 -16.51 12.19
N GLU A 282 3.00 -16.78 13.44
CA GLU A 282 2.94 -18.16 13.97
C GLU A 282 1.94 -19.04 13.21
N GLU A 283 0.91 -18.41 12.63
CA GLU A 283 -0.13 -19.04 11.82
C GLU A 283 0.42 -19.72 10.56
N ILE A 284 1.63 -19.35 10.10
CA ILE A 284 2.28 -20.02 8.96
C ILE A 284 2.46 -21.52 9.19
N TRP A 285 2.60 -21.98 10.43
CA TRP A 285 2.84 -23.39 10.74
C TRP A 285 1.60 -24.26 10.64
N ASP A 286 0.44 -23.65 10.81
CA ASP A 286 -0.86 -24.31 10.85
C ASP A 286 -1.70 -23.94 9.61
N TYR A 287 -1.12 -23.19 8.66
CA TYR A 287 -1.78 -22.80 7.43
C TYR A 287 -1.98 -24.01 6.51
N LYS A 288 -3.14 -24.10 5.85
CA LYS A 288 -3.54 -25.26 5.04
C LYS A 288 -2.59 -25.58 3.87
N ASP A 289 -1.90 -24.57 3.34
CA ASP A 289 -0.95 -24.80 2.25
C ASP A 289 0.48 -24.97 2.78
N SER A 290 0.69 -24.95 4.09
CA SER A 290 1.95 -25.35 4.70
C SER A 290 2.02 -26.86 4.82
N SER A 291 3.16 -27.43 4.47
CA SER A 291 3.34 -28.88 4.50
C SER A 291 4.72 -29.27 4.99
N ALA A 292 4.79 -30.38 5.73
CA ALA A 292 6.02 -31.04 6.12
C ALA A 292 5.91 -32.53 5.78
N VAL A 293 6.83 -33.04 4.98
CA VAL A 293 6.86 -34.42 4.52
C VAL A 293 8.12 -35.09 5.04
N TRP A 294 7.96 -36.18 5.78
CA TRP A 294 9.08 -37.02 6.21
C TRP A 294 9.72 -37.72 5.01
N MET A 295 11.05 -37.69 4.94
CA MET A 295 11.82 -38.30 3.86
C MET A 295 12.44 -39.64 4.30
N ASP A 296 12.61 -40.58 3.36
CA ASP A 296 13.30 -41.86 3.59
C ASP A 296 14.75 -41.69 4.08
N SER A 297 15.36 -40.52 3.83
CA SER A 297 16.69 -40.13 4.31
C SER A 297 16.74 -39.85 5.82
N GLY A 298 15.58 -39.75 6.48
CA GLY A 298 15.46 -39.43 7.91
C GLY A 298 15.34 -37.94 8.22
N GLY A 299 15.08 -37.12 7.20
CA GLY A 299 14.84 -35.67 7.32
C GLY A 299 13.40 -35.27 6.96
N TRP A 300 13.17 -33.97 6.84
CA TRP A 300 11.89 -33.39 6.44
C TRP A 300 12.05 -32.49 5.22
N TRP A 301 11.09 -32.55 4.31
CA TRP A 301 10.87 -31.54 3.29
C TRP A 301 9.72 -30.64 3.73
N VAL A 302 9.94 -29.33 3.79
CA VAL A 302 8.97 -28.35 4.28
C VAL A 302 8.70 -27.32 3.19
N ASP A 303 7.43 -27.06 2.93
CA ASP A 303 6.98 -26.03 1.98
C ASP A 303 5.94 -25.15 2.67
N VAL A 304 6.21 -23.86 2.77
CA VAL A 304 5.36 -22.89 3.45
C VAL A 304 5.12 -21.66 2.57
N PRO A 305 3.89 -21.11 2.54
CA PRO A 305 3.67 -19.82 1.90
C PRO A 305 4.37 -18.71 2.69
N LEU A 306 4.65 -17.60 2.02
CA LEU A 306 5.28 -16.43 2.62
C LEU A 306 4.29 -15.28 2.73
N TRP A 307 4.41 -14.51 3.80
CA TRP A 307 3.68 -13.30 4.07
C TRP A 307 4.55 -12.13 3.61
N THR A 308 3.91 -11.20 2.92
CA THR A 308 4.52 -9.96 2.47
C THR A 308 3.84 -8.78 3.13
N VAL A 309 4.36 -7.59 2.89
CA VAL A 309 3.73 -6.34 3.32
C VAL A 309 2.36 -6.09 2.66
N THR A 310 2.06 -6.76 1.54
CA THR A 310 0.83 -6.54 0.75
C THR A 310 -0.11 -7.75 0.70
N GLU A 311 0.37 -8.96 0.97
CA GLU A 311 -0.39 -10.21 0.79
C GLU A 311 -0.16 -11.22 1.93
N CYS A 312 -1.22 -11.93 2.32
CA CYS A 312 -1.27 -12.78 3.53
C CYS A 312 -2.20 -14.00 3.36
N PRO A 313 -1.64 -15.19 3.07
CA PRO A 313 -0.33 -15.38 2.45
C PRO A 313 -0.26 -14.79 1.05
N SER A 314 0.94 -14.54 0.55
CA SER A 314 1.18 -14.31 -0.87
C SER A 314 1.28 -15.62 -1.64
N GLU A 315 1.42 -15.53 -2.96
CA GLU A 315 1.75 -16.69 -3.78
C GLU A 315 3.22 -17.12 -3.63
N LEU A 316 4.08 -16.32 -2.98
CA LEU A 316 5.45 -16.74 -2.70
C LEU A 316 5.48 -17.90 -1.72
N ARG A 317 6.42 -18.82 -1.94
CA ARG A 317 6.63 -20.00 -1.11
C ARG A 317 8.10 -20.21 -0.82
N ALA A 318 8.40 -20.63 0.40
CA ALA A 318 9.73 -21.07 0.80
C ALA A 318 9.74 -22.59 0.93
N GLU A 319 10.71 -23.21 0.27
CA GLU A 319 11.01 -24.62 0.40
C GLU A 319 12.26 -24.82 1.24
N LEU A 320 12.14 -25.63 2.29
CA LEU A 320 13.20 -25.90 3.25
C LEU A 320 13.40 -27.41 3.40
N GLU A 321 14.65 -27.81 3.57
CA GLU A 321 15.01 -29.18 3.93
C GLU A 321 15.52 -29.18 5.37
N VAL A 322 15.04 -30.13 6.19
CA VAL A 322 15.57 -30.41 7.52
C VAL A 322 16.28 -31.75 7.48
N ASP A 323 17.57 -31.77 7.76
CA ASP A 323 18.33 -33.01 7.75
C ASP A 323 18.07 -33.87 9.02
N PRO A 324 18.56 -35.13 9.08
CA PRO A 324 18.38 -35.98 10.26
C PRO A 324 19.03 -35.45 11.55
N SER A 325 19.92 -34.47 11.46
CA SER A 325 20.52 -33.79 12.61
C SER A 325 19.68 -32.62 13.13
N GLY A 326 18.67 -32.20 12.35
CA GLY A 326 17.82 -31.05 12.63
C GLY A 326 18.34 -29.74 12.04
N GLU A 327 19.38 -29.78 11.21
CA GLU A 327 19.87 -28.61 10.49
C GLU A 327 18.91 -28.27 9.35
N VAL A 328 18.55 -26.99 9.24
CA VAL A 328 17.60 -26.50 8.24
C VAL A 328 18.36 -25.78 7.14
N THR A 329 18.06 -26.12 5.89
CA THR A 329 18.54 -25.42 4.71
C THR A 329 17.35 -24.87 3.94
N LEU A 330 17.31 -23.55 3.75
CA LEU A 330 16.39 -22.93 2.79
C LEU A 330 16.86 -23.28 1.37
N ILE A 331 16.06 -24.05 0.64
CA ILE A 331 16.40 -24.57 -0.69
C ILE A 331 16.11 -23.53 -1.78
N GLN A 332 14.92 -22.94 -1.74
CA GLN A 332 14.51 -21.88 -2.66
C GLN A 332 13.31 -21.08 -2.14
N VAL A 333 13.15 -19.90 -2.72
CA VAL A 333 11.90 -19.11 -2.67
C VAL A 333 11.36 -19.05 -4.09
N ARG A 334 10.07 -19.33 -4.27
CA ARG A 334 9.44 -19.38 -5.61
C ARG A 334 8.01 -18.89 -5.62
N VAL A 335 7.54 -18.52 -6.80
CA VAL A 335 6.11 -18.45 -7.14
C VAL A 335 5.72 -19.79 -7.80
N PRO A 336 4.59 -20.42 -7.43
CA PRO A 336 4.11 -21.69 -7.97
C PRO A 336 4.06 -21.83 -9.49
#